data_AF-A0A3Q7F2A0-F1
#
_entry.id   AF-A0A3Q7F2A0-F1
#
_cell.length_a   1.000
_cell.length_b   1.000
_cell.length_c   1.000
_cell.angle_alpha   90.00
_cell.angle_beta   90.00
_cell.angle_gamma   90.00
#
_symmetry.space_group_name_H-M   'P 1'
#
loop_
_entity.id
_entity.type
_entity.pdbx_description
1 polymer ?
#
loop_
_entity_poly.entity_id
_entity_poly.type
_entity_poly.pdbx_seq_one_letter_code
_entity_poly.pdbx_strand_id
1 'polypeptide(L)'
;MEICPSIKNILLLDSEGKRVAVNYYSDDWPTNAAKEAFEKAVFAKTQKTNARAEAEITMFDNYIVVYKFAQDLHFFVTGSDNENEIILASVLQGFFDAVGILLRGNVEKKEALENLDLILLCLDEIVDGGIVLETDANVIAGKVASNSVDSGAPLSEQTISQALATAREHLARSLLK
;
A
#
# COMPACT_ATOMS: atom_id res chain seq x y z
N MET A 1 21.17 -13.35 14.05
CA MET A 1 19.75 -13.29 14.47
C MET A 1 19.26 -11.98 13.90
N GLU A 2 18.63 -12.01 12.73
CA GLU A 2 17.89 -10.83 12.28
C GLU A 2 16.63 -10.77 13.14
N ILE A 3 16.52 -9.71 13.93
CA ILE A 3 15.50 -9.58 14.99
C ILE A 3 14.25 -8.90 14.44
N CYS A 4 14.33 -8.30 13.24
CA CYS A 4 13.25 -7.56 12.62
C CYS A 4 12.74 -8.32 11.39
N PRO A 5 11.42 -8.50 11.25
CA PRO A 5 10.84 -9.08 10.04
C PRO A 5 11.20 -8.25 8.81
N SER A 6 11.66 -8.91 7.76
CA SER A 6 12.13 -8.24 6.54
C SER A 6 11.16 -8.40 5.38
N ILE A 7 10.83 -7.27 4.76
CA ILE A 7 10.13 -7.23 3.48
C ILE A 7 11.15 -7.36 2.35
N LYS A 8 10.94 -8.32 1.45
CA LYS A 8 11.78 -8.57 0.28
C LYS A 8 11.42 -7.68 -0.90
N ASN A 9 10.12 -7.50 -1.14
CA ASN A 9 9.58 -6.58 -2.14
C ASN A 9 8.13 -6.19 -1.83
N ILE A 10 7.71 -5.07 -2.41
CA ILE A 10 6.31 -4.66 -2.52
C ILE A 10 6.02 -4.42 -4.01
N LEU A 11 4.95 -5.01 -4.52
CA LEU A 11 4.54 -4.89 -5.91
C LEU A 11 3.11 -4.37 -6.00
N LEU A 12 2.92 -3.37 -6.85
CA LEU A 12 1.64 -2.92 -7.35
C LEU A 12 1.60 -3.18 -8.86
N LEU A 13 0.82 -4.18 -9.25
CA LEU A 13 0.66 -4.59 -10.64
C LEU A 13 -0.75 -4.25 -11.14
N ASP A 14 -0.91 -4.13 -12.45
CA ASP A 14 -2.24 -4.07 -13.05
C ASP A 14 -2.86 -5.46 -13.26
N SER A 15 -4.10 -5.49 -13.74
CA SER A 15 -4.83 -6.72 -14.08
C SER A 15 -4.21 -7.56 -15.20
N GLU A 16 -3.17 -7.06 -15.89
CA GLU A 16 -2.40 -7.78 -16.91
C GLU A 16 -1.03 -8.25 -16.38
N GLY A 17 -0.71 -7.95 -15.11
CA GLY A 17 0.56 -8.27 -14.49
C GLY A 17 1.70 -7.30 -14.86
N LYS A 18 1.39 -6.13 -15.39
CA LYS A 18 2.38 -5.08 -15.66
C LYS A 18 2.59 -4.21 -14.42
N ARG A 19 3.81 -3.71 -14.26
CA ARG A 19 4.19 -2.83 -13.15
C ARG A 19 3.43 -1.50 -13.19
N VAL A 20 2.85 -1.14 -12.06
CA VAL A 20 2.42 0.24 -11.76
C VAL A 20 3.47 0.88 -10.85
N ALA A 21 3.79 0.22 -9.73
CA ALA A 21 4.89 0.59 -8.85
C ALA A 21 5.52 -0.68 -8.25
N VAL A 22 6.84 -0.74 -8.15
CA VAL A 22 7.55 -1.87 -7.54
C VAL A 22 8.71 -1.35 -6.70
N ASN A 23 8.95 -1.96 -5.55
CA ASN A 23 10.15 -1.73 -4.77
C ASN A 23 10.74 -3.05 -4.28
N TYR A 24 12.06 -3.19 -4.39
CA TYR A 24 12.80 -4.41 -4.03
C TYR A 24 13.86 -4.05 -3.00
N TYR A 25 13.83 -4.71 -1.86
CA TYR A 25 14.71 -4.43 -0.72
C TYR A 25 15.76 -5.54 -0.50
N SER A 26 15.78 -6.54 -1.37
CA SER A 26 16.70 -7.69 -1.29
C SER A 26 17.42 -7.91 -2.61
N ASP A 27 18.61 -8.51 -2.51
CA ASP A 27 19.45 -8.86 -3.65
C ASP A 27 19.10 -10.22 -4.28
N ASP A 28 17.98 -10.83 -3.86
CA ASP A 28 17.50 -12.12 -4.35
C ASP A 28 17.18 -12.09 -5.87
N TRP A 29 16.85 -10.90 -6.40
CA TRP A 29 16.65 -10.64 -7.82
C TRP A 29 17.59 -9.53 -8.33
N PRO A 30 18.86 -9.86 -8.64
CA PRO A 30 19.89 -8.85 -8.91
C PRO A 30 19.75 -8.16 -10.28
N THR A 31 18.98 -8.74 -11.20
CA THR A 31 18.77 -8.18 -12.55
C THR A 31 17.31 -7.82 -12.77
N ASN A 32 17.05 -6.84 -13.64
CA ASN A 32 15.67 -6.49 -14.00
C ASN A 32 14.92 -7.68 -14.63
N ALA A 33 15.59 -8.51 -15.43
CA ALA A 33 15.01 -9.72 -16.00
C ALA A 33 14.59 -10.73 -14.92
N ALA A 34 15.37 -10.88 -13.84
CA ALA A 34 15.01 -11.74 -12.71
C ALA A 34 13.78 -11.19 -11.95
N LYS A 35 13.70 -9.86 -11.76
CA LYS A 35 12.55 -9.19 -11.14
C LYS A 35 11.28 -9.39 -11.96
N GLU A 36 11.34 -9.15 -13.28
CA GLU A 36 10.21 -9.37 -14.20
C GLU A 36 9.77 -10.84 -14.25
N ALA A 37 10.72 -11.78 -14.22
CA ALA A 37 10.41 -13.21 -14.18
C ALA A 37 9.66 -13.59 -12.88
N PHE A 38 10.08 -13.03 -11.74
CA PHE A 38 9.40 -13.23 -10.46
C PHE A 38 7.99 -12.65 -10.47
N GLU A 39 7.81 -11.40 -10.90
CA GLU A 39 6.50 -10.75 -11.00
C GLU A 39 5.52 -11.56 -11.86
N LYS A 40 5.98 -12.01 -13.03
CA LYS A 40 5.17 -12.84 -13.93
C LYS A 40 4.77 -14.15 -13.27
N ALA A 41 5.68 -14.78 -12.52
CA ALA A 41 5.41 -16.04 -11.84
C ALA A 41 4.42 -15.87 -10.68
N VAL A 42 4.60 -14.83 -9.85
CA VAL A 42 3.67 -14.48 -8.77
C VAL A 42 2.29 -14.18 -9.34
N PHE A 43 2.20 -13.31 -10.34
CA PHE A 43 0.94 -12.97 -10.98
C PHE A 43 0.22 -14.20 -11.55
N ALA A 44 0.93 -15.05 -12.29
CA ALA A 44 0.34 -16.27 -12.85
C ALA A 44 -0.19 -17.24 -11.78
N LYS A 45 0.44 -17.26 -10.60
CA LYS A 45 0.03 -18.08 -9.47
C LYS A 45 -1.18 -17.53 -8.74
N THR A 46 -1.31 -16.21 -8.62
CA THR A 46 -2.36 -15.56 -7.83
C THR A 46 -3.60 -15.15 -8.64
N GLN A 47 -3.49 -14.99 -9.97
CA GLN A 47 -4.57 -14.49 -10.83
C GLN A 47 -5.89 -15.29 -10.77
N LYS A 48 -5.84 -16.56 -10.34
CA LYS A 48 -7.02 -17.44 -10.27
C LYS A 48 -7.74 -17.36 -8.92
N THR A 49 -7.14 -16.70 -7.93
CA THR A 49 -7.68 -16.58 -6.58
C THR A 49 -8.50 -15.30 -6.44
N ASN A 50 -9.60 -15.35 -5.69
CA ASN A 50 -10.44 -14.18 -5.46
C ASN A 50 -10.00 -13.40 -4.20
N ALA A 51 -8.86 -12.70 -4.28
CA ALA A 51 -8.30 -11.92 -3.16
C ALA A 51 -8.90 -10.50 -3.04
N ARG A 52 -10.22 -10.35 -3.25
CA ARG A 52 -10.89 -9.03 -3.22
C ARG A 52 -11.43 -8.64 -1.86
N ALA A 53 -11.95 -9.60 -1.10
CA ALA A 53 -12.52 -9.34 0.22
C ALA A 53 -11.42 -9.19 1.27
N GLU A 54 -10.55 -10.19 1.35
CA GLU A 54 -9.49 -10.31 2.35
C GLU A 54 -8.13 -10.52 1.67
N ALA A 55 -7.06 -10.31 2.42
CA ALA A 55 -5.72 -10.63 1.96
C ALA A 55 -5.53 -12.15 1.92
N GLU A 56 -4.96 -12.64 0.83
CA GLU A 56 -4.65 -14.06 0.64
C GLU A 56 -3.15 -14.29 0.77
N ILE A 57 -2.77 -15.49 1.22
CA ILE A 57 -1.37 -15.85 1.47
C ILE A 57 -1.04 -17.07 0.61
N THR A 58 0.11 -17.03 -0.06
CA THR A 58 0.64 -18.18 -0.79
C THR A 58 2.15 -18.29 -0.63
N MET A 59 2.66 -19.52 -0.59
CA MET A 59 4.10 -19.75 -0.64
C MET A 59 4.56 -19.93 -2.08
N PHE A 60 5.65 -19.29 -2.48
CA PHE A 60 6.24 -19.41 -3.80
C PHE A 60 7.77 -19.34 -3.71
N ASP A 61 8.46 -20.40 -4.15
CA ASP A 61 9.93 -20.45 -4.24
C ASP A 61 10.66 -20.01 -2.95
N ASN A 62 10.25 -20.56 -1.80
CA ASN A 62 10.74 -20.19 -0.46
C ASN A 62 10.46 -18.73 -0.05
N TYR A 63 9.46 -18.11 -0.66
CA TYR A 63 8.90 -16.84 -0.22
C TYR A 63 7.47 -17.00 0.25
N ILE A 64 7.08 -16.22 1.24
CA ILE A 64 5.68 -15.96 1.57
C ILE A 64 5.25 -14.73 0.79
N VAL A 65 4.18 -14.86 0.01
CA VAL A 65 3.57 -13.77 -0.75
C VAL A 65 2.17 -13.53 -0.21
N VAL A 66 1.94 -12.34 0.33
CA VAL A 66 0.61 -11.87 0.74
C VAL A 66 0.10 -10.91 -0.31
N TYR A 67 -1.16 -11.06 -0.72
CA TYR A 67 -1.72 -10.28 -1.81
C TYR A 67 -3.19 -9.95 -1.66
N LYS A 68 -3.61 -8.83 -2.27
CA LYS A 68 -4.99 -8.34 -2.29
C LYS A 68 -5.26 -7.62 -3.59
N PHE A 69 -6.47 -7.75 -4.13
CA PHE A 69 -6.88 -7.15 -5.40
C PHE A 69 -7.97 -6.10 -5.18
N ALA A 70 -7.83 -4.94 -5.83
CA ALA A 70 -8.89 -3.94 -5.97
C ALA A 70 -9.04 -3.53 -7.42
N GLN A 71 -10.25 -3.66 -7.94
CA GLN A 71 -10.58 -3.32 -9.34
C GLN A 71 -9.60 -3.97 -10.33
N ASP A 72 -8.77 -3.17 -10.99
CA ASP A 72 -7.72 -3.56 -11.94
C ASP A 72 -6.27 -3.39 -11.39
N LEU A 73 -6.14 -3.23 -10.06
CA LEU A 73 -4.88 -3.16 -9.32
C LEU A 73 -4.70 -4.36 -8.39
N HIS A 74 -3.50 -4.94 -8.42
CA HIS A 74 -3.11 -6.09 -7.63
C HIS A 74 -1.91 -5.73 -6.73
N PHE A 75 -2.11 -5.88 -5.42
CA PHE A 75 -1.16 -5.52 -4.38
C PHE A 75 -0.47 -6.78 -3.87
N PHE A 76 0.86 -6.73 -3.71
CA PHE A 76 1.66 -7.84 -3.22
C PHE A 76 2.71 -7.35 -2.23
N VAL A 77 2.94 -8.15 -1.19
CA VAL A 77 4.06 -8.02 -0.26
C VAL A 77 4.73 -9.38 -0.15
N THR A 78 6.04 -9.42 -0.33
CA THR A 78 6.83 -10.66 -0.27
C THR A 78 7.78 -10.63 0.92
N GLY A 79 7.83 -11.72 1.69
CA GLY A 79 8.83 -12.01 2.72
C GLY A 79 9.49 -13.37 2.50
N SER A 80 10.52 -13.69 3.28
CA SER A 80 11.12 -15.04 3.30
C SER A 80 10.17 -16.09 3.89
N ASP A 81 10.42 -17.37 3.65
CA ASP A 81 9.63 -18.51 4.16
C ASP A 81 9.61 -18.67 5.69
N ASN A 82 10.51 -17.98 6.40
CA ASN A 82 10.60 -17.95 7.84
C ASN A 82 9.98 -16.69 8.48
N GLU A 83 9.40 -15.80 7.68
CA GLU A 83 8.81 -14.56 8.15
C GLU A 83 7.42 -14.75 8.76
N ASN A 84 7.02 -13.81 9.64
CA ASN A 84 5.67 -13.82 10.20
C ASN A 84 4.66 -13.27 9.20
N GLU A 85 3.76 -14.13 8.71
CA GLU A 85 2.77 -13.78 7.69
C GLU A 85 1.82 -12.67 8.15
N ILE A 86 1.54 -12.57 9.46
CA ILE A 86 0.68 -11.52 10.03
C ILE A 86 1.30 -10.14 9.83
N ILE A 87 2.62 -10.05 9.94
CA ILE A 87 3.33 -8.78 9.75
C ILE A 87 3.30 -8.38 8.28
N LEU A 88 3.54 -9.32 7.36
CA LEU A 88 3.41 -9.09 5.92
C LEU A 88 1.98 -8.66 5.54
N ALA A 89 0.97 -9.28 6.15
CA ALA A 89 -0.43 -8.90 5.96
C ALA A 89 -0.74 -7.51 6.51
N SER A 90 -0.14 -7.12 7.64
CA SER A 90 -0.27 -5.76 8.20
C SER A 90 0.33 -4.71 7.28
N VAL A 91 1.49 -5.00 6.67
CA VAL A 91 2.14 -4.12 5.68
C VAL A 91 1.26 -3.99 4.43
N LEU A 92 0.75 -5.10 3.90
CA LEU A 92 -0.14 -5.09 2.74
C LEU A 92 -1.43 -4.30 3.01
N GLN A 93 -2.05 -4.50 4.17
CA GLN A 93 -3.28 -3.82 4.55
C GLN A 93 -3.04 -2.32 4.75
N GLY A 94 -1.96 -1.94 5.44
CA GLY A 94 -1.53 -0.54 5.60
C GLY A 94 -1.29 0.14 4.25
N PHE A 95 -0.58 -0.53 3.33
CA PHE A 95 -0.37 -0.03 1.97
C PHE A 95 -1.69 0.15 1.21
N PHE A 96 -2.55 -0.86 1.23
CA PHE A 96 -3.84 -0.84 0.54
C PHE A 96 -4.74 0.30 1.02
N ASP A 97 -4.89 0.44 2.34
CA ASP A 97 -5.74 1.46 2.94
C ASP A 97 -5.14 2.86 2.76
N ALA A 98 -3.81 3.02 2.84
CA ALA A 98 -3.14 4.30 2.62
C ALA A 98 -3.32 4.77 1.16
N VAL A 99 -3.17 3.88 0.18
CA VAL A 99 -3.49 4.17 -1.22
C VAL A 99 -4.97 4.50 -1.38
N GLY A 100 -5.87 3.79 -0.69
CA GLY A 100 -7.30 4.12 -0.65
C GLY A 100 -7.58 5.54 -0.16
N ILE A 101 -6.88 6.00 0.88
CA ILE A 101 -7.00 7.36 1.42
C ILE A 101 -6.47 8.38 0.40
N LEU A 102 -5.26 8.17 -0.12
CA LEU A 102 -4.58 9.09 -1.04
C LEU A 102 -5.36 9.25 -2.36
N LEU A 103 -5.94 8.17 -2.87
CA LEU A 103 -6.75 8.16 -4.09
C LEU A 103 -8.25 8.40 -3.83
N ARG A 104 -8.63 8.83 -2.62
CA ARG A 104 -10.00 9.19 -2.23
C ARG A 104 -11.04 8.07 -2.51
N GLY A 105 -10.61 6.82 -2.33
CA GLY A 105 -11.42 5.62 -2.54
C GLY A 105 -11.40 5.05 -3.96
N ASN A 106 -10.85 5.77 -4.94
CA ASN A 106 -10.77 5.33 -6.33
C ASN A 106 -9.51 4.51 -6.59
N VAL A 107 -9.45 3.29 -6.05
CA VAL A 107 -8.32 2.38 -6.23
C VAL A 107 -8.43 1.66 -7.58
N GLU A 108 -8.18 2.38 -8.67
CA GLU A 108 -8.10 1.88 -10.04
C GLU A 108 -6.82 2.36 -10.73
N LYS A 109 -6.37 1.64 -11.76
CA LYS A 109 -5.09 1.89 -12.46
C LYS A 109 -4.97 3.32 -12.96
N LYS A 110 -6.04 3.89 -13.51
CA LYS A 110 -6.02 5.24 -14.06
C LYS A 110 -5.66 6.27 -12.97
N GLU A 111 -6.39 6.26 -11.87
CA GLU A 111 -6.18 7.17 -10.73
C GLU A 111 -4.79 6.94 -10.10
N ALA A 112 -4.36 5.67 -9.98
CA ALA A 112 -3.04 5.34 -9.46
C ALA A 112 -1.89 5.87 -10.33
N LEU A 113 -2.05 5.87 -11.67
CA LEU A 113 -1.05 6.44 -12.58
C LEU A 113 -1.05 7.97 -12.57
N GLU A 114 -2.21 8.60 -12.37
CA GLU A 114 -2.34 10.05 -12.25
C GLU A 114 -1.70 10.59 -10.96
N ASN A 115 -1.66 9.77 -9.89
CA ASN A 115 -1.10 10.12 -8.58
C ASN A 115 0.05 9.17 -8.18
N LEU A 116 0.88 8.74 -9.14
CA LEU A 116 1.94 7.76 -8.91
C LEU A 116 2.99 8.23 -7.89
N ASP A 117 3.26 9.53 -7.85
CA ASP A 117 4.15 10.17 -6.88
C ASP A 117 3.71 9.93 -5.44
N LEU A 118 2.41 10.05 -5.15
CA LEU A 118 1.85 9.74 -3.83
C LEU A 118 2.03 8.27 -3.45
N ILE A 119 1.90 7.36 -4.43
CA ILE A 119 2.10 5.92 -4.20
C ILE A 119 3.58 5.61 -3.90
N LEU A 120 4.52 6.24 -4.61
CA LEU A 120 5.95 6.06 -4.37
C LEU A 120 6.34 6.58 -2.98
N LEU A 121 5.88 7.78 -2.59
CA LEU A 121 6.07 8.30 -1.24
C LEU A 121 5.42 7.41 -0.17
N CYS A 122 4.26 6.82 -0.47
CA CYS A 122 3.62 5.86 0.42
C CYS A 122 4.49 4.63 0.67
N LEU A 123 5.16 4.09 -0.37
CA LEU A 123 6.09 2.97 -0.20
C LEU A 123 7.28 3.33 0.69
N ASP A 124 7.84 4.53 0.53
CA ASP A 124 8.97 5.03 1.33
C ASP A 124 8.60 5.18 2.82
N GLU A 125 7.36 5.57 3.13
CA GLU A 125 6.88 5.71 4.51
C GLU A 125 6.57 4.36 5.19
N ILE A 126 6.34 3.30 4.40
CA ILE A 126 5.99 1.96 4.91
C ILE A 126 7.25 1.12 5.18
N VAL A 127 8.21 1.11 4.25
CA VAL A 127 9.40 0.25 4.33
C VAL A 127 10.66 1.00 3.90
N ASP A 128 11.70 0.92 4.72
CA ASP A 128 13.04 1.39 4.37
C ASP A 128 14.06 0.25 4.49
N GLY A 129 14.79 -0.04 3.41
CA GLY A 129 15.78 -1.13 3.38
C GLY A 129 15.23 -2.51 3.77
N GLY A 130 13.94 -2.75 3.56
CA GLY A 130 13.26 -3.99 3.96
C GLY A 130 12.77 -4.00 5.40
N ILE A 131 13.01 -2.95 6.18
CA ILE A 131 12.52 -2.79 7.56
C ILE A 131 11.18 -2.07 7.52
N VAL A 132 10.17 -2.63 8.18
CA VAL A 132 8.86 -2.00 8.32
C VAL A 132 8.94 -0.80 9.26
N LEU A 133 8.55 0.38 8.76
CA LEU A 133 8.55 1.63 9.52
C LEU A 133 7.17 1.97 10.08
N GLU A 134 6.12 1.78 9.28
CA GLU A 134 4.74 2.13 9.62
C GLU A 134 3.76 1.19 8.93
N THR A 135 2.65 0.90 9.60
CA THR A 135 1.54 0.09 9.06
C THR A 135 0.17 0.77 9.21
N ASP A 136 0.05 1.82 10.02
CA ASP A 136 -1.19 2.59 10.12
C ASP A 136 -1.38 3.49 8.90
N ALA A 137 -2.44 3.21 8.12
CA ALA A 137 -2.75 3.90 6.88
C ALA A 137 -2.97 5.42 7.04
N ASN A 138 -3.54 5.86 8.17
CA ASN A 138 -3.77 7.29 8.42
C ASN A 138 -2.45 8.00 8.70
N VAL A 139 -1.54 7.34 9.41
CA VAL A 139 -0.21 7.88 9.68
C VAL A 139 0.59 7.96 8.38
N ILE A 140 0.59 6.90 7.57
CA ILE A 140 1.26 6.88 6.26
C ILE A 140 0.72 7.99 5.36
N ALA A 141 -0.59 8.02 5.12
CA ALA A 141 -1.21 9.02 4.26
C ALA A 141 -1.01 10.45 4.79
N GLY A 142 -1.04 10.64 6.11
CA GLY A 142 -0.77 11.94 6.74
C GLY A 142 0.66 12.43 6.49
N LYS A 143 1.67 11.54 6.60
CA LYS A 143 3.07 11.88 6.30
C LYS A 143 3.26 12.18 4.81
N VAL A 144 2.72 11.33 3.92
CA VAL A 144 2.77 11.56 2.47
C VAL A 144 2.14 12.90 2.08
N ALA A 145 0.96 13.22 2.64
CA ALA A 145 0.27 14.48 2.39
C ALA A 145 1.02 15.70 2.92
N SER A 146 1.83 15.54 3.97
CA SER A 146 2.70 16.60 4.50
C SER A 146 3.95 16.82 3.64
N ASN A 147 4.44 15.77 2.99
CA ASN A 147 5.55 15.82 2.04
C ASN A 147 5.10 16.40 0.68
N SER A 148 3.81 16.29 0.31
CA SER A 148 3.25 16.84 -0.93
C SER A 148 2.84 18.32 -0.87
N VAL A 149 3.06 19.02 0.26
CA VAL A 149 2.58 20.41 0.50
C VAL A 149 3.23 21.45 -0.42
N ASP A 150 4.17 21.07 -1.29
CA ASP A 150 4.71 21.98 -2.32
C ASP A 150 3.89 22.04 -3.63
N SER A 151 2.78 21.29 -3.73
CA SER A 151 1.91 21.29 -4.93
C SER A 151 0.44 21.58 -4.61
N GLY A 152 0.14 22.85 -4.33
CA GLY A 152 -1.06 23.50 -4.89
C GLY A 152 -2.40 23.50 -4.14
N ALA A 153 -2.59 22.79 -3.02
CA ALA A 153 -3.71 23.02 -2.10
C ALA A 153 -3.48 22.36 -0.73
N PRO A 154 -3.55 23.10 0.40
CA PRO A 154 -3.29 22.51 1.70
C PRO A 154 -4.50 21.70 2.20
N LEU A 155 -4.24 20.45 2.59
CA LEU A 155 -5.18 19.55 3.27
C LEU A 155 -5.80 20.17 4.56
N SER A 156 -5.24 21.29 5.04
CA SER A 156 -5.84 22.10 6.12
C SER A 156 -7.29 22.47 5.82
N GLU A 157 -7.65 22.67 4.55
CA GLU A 157 -9.05 22.97 4.20
C GLU A 157 -9.99 21.77 4.42
N GLN A 158 -9.49 20.54 4.30
CA GLN A 158 -10.28 19.32 4.54
C GLN A 158 -10.45 19.03 6.04
N THR A 159 -9.38 19.19 6.83
CA THR A 159 -9.45 19.04 8.29
C THR A 159 -10.26 20.17 8.94
N ILE A 160 -10.16 21.41 8.44
CA ILE A 160 -11.00 22.52 8.90
C ILE A 160 -12.45 22.29 8.52
N SER A 161 -12.74 21.79 7.31
CA SER A 161 -14.13 21.51 6.89
C SER A 161 -14.78 20.41 7.74
N GLN A 162 -14.03 19.34 8.07
CA GLN A 162 -14.50 18.29 8.97
C GLN A 162 -14.64 18.81 10.41
N ALA A 163 -13.65 19.52 10.95
CA ALA A 163 -13.71 20.08 12.29
C ALA A 163 -14.85 21.11 12.44
N LEU A 164 -15.10 21.93 11.41
CA LEU A 164 -16.20 22.89 11.35
C LEU A 164 -17.55 22.16 11.24
N ALA A 165 -17.65 21.08 10.47
CA ALA A 165 -18.86 20.27 10.39
C ALA A 165 -19.19 19.63 11.75
N THR A 166 -18.19 19.04 12.42
CA THR A 166 -18.33 18.48 13.77
C THR A 166 -18.69 19.56 14.80
N ALA A 167 -18.03 20.72 14.76
CA ALA A 167 -18.34 21.84 15.64
C ALA A 167 -19.76 22.38 15.40
N ARG A 168 -20.20 22.48 14.14
CA ARG A 168 -21.56 22.90 13.78
C ARG A 168 -22.61 21.92 14.30
N GLU A 169 -22.35 20.62 14.21
CA GLU A 169 -23.26 19.60 14.72
C GLU A 169 -23.35 19.62 16.26
N HIS A 170 -22.22 19.84 16.94
CA HIS A 170 -22.18 20.02 18.39
C HIS A 170 -22.91 21.30 18.84
N LEU A 171 -22.73 22.42 18.14
CA LEU A 171 -23.46 23.66 18.42
C LEU A 171 -24.97 23.50 18.17
N ALA A 172 -25.37 22.87 17.06
CA ALA A 172 -26.77 22.63 16.75
C ALA A 172 -27.46 21.76 17.82
N ARG A 173 -26.79 20.70 18.30
CA ARG A 173 -27.29 19.88 19.42
C ARG A 173 -27.34 20.62 20.75
N SER A 174 -26.45 21.58 20.98
CA SER A 174 -26.45 22.40 22.20
C SER A 174 -27.51 23.50 22.20
N LEU A 175 -27.96 23.96 21.03
CA LEU A 175 -29.00 25.01 20.89
C LEU A 175 -30.42 24.46 20.78
N LEU A 176 -30.57 23.17 20.48
CA LEU A 176 -31.86 22.46 20.42
C LEU A 176 -32.26 21.80 21.76
N LYS A 177 -31.60 22.16 22.87
CA LYS A 177 -31.96 21.77 24.24
C LYS A 177 -32.45 22.98 25.02
#